data_AF-A0A0U5HGF3-F1
#
_entry.id   AF-A0A0U5HGF3-F1
#
_cell.length_a   1.000
_cell.length_b   1.000
_cell.length_c   1.000
_cell.angle_alpha   90.00
_cell.angle_beta   90.00
_cell.angle_gamma   90.00
#
_symmetry.space_group_name_H-M   'P 1'
#
loop_
_entity.id
_entity.type
_entity.pdbx_description
1 polymer ?
#
loop_
_entity_poly.entity_id
_entity_poly.type
_entity_poly.pdbx_seq_one_letter_code
_entity_poly.pdbx_strand_id
1 'polypeptide(L)'
;MPTANSSSRRSRCRQHPILTTLCLLSFLSITLGVLLWTAVNSDRAYLHPLLTQIIPAGHCACETATVFECSSCLACSHQTLALTPSAELERWEFSYARDGHNAGLGREQCDAAFPGLFEDVHRAGRYWRHRGGISNAELDTITLNPGMARARIANGQLYVLATRARGEDHRRKILAALSAMHRALITDTHDRTSTSTTIPDIDIEFIFSIEDKLSDVADAANDPIWSLARTAGEEAAWLMPDFGFWSWDHAHTEIGPYDAVVEDAVDYDVLPWGERVQKLVWRGKPSFAPKLRRALLDRTRGREWADVQAVDWHRHASEGEGEGNVLGLGEHCRYGFIAHVEGKPTYLFSLPSLPHHH
;
A
#
# COMPACT_ATOMS: atom_id res chain seq x y z
N MET A 1 43.25 70.50 31.81
CA MET A 1 43.04 69.57 32.94
C MET A 1 42.58 70.39 34.12
N PRO A 2 41.53 70.02 34.91
CA PRO A 2 40.59 68.87 34.87
C PRO A 2 39.21 69.28 34.25
N THR A 3 38.43 68.46 33.51
CA THR A 3 37.56 67.29 33.85
C THR A 3 36.58 67.56 35.00
N ALA A 4 35.32 67.93 34.72
CA ALA A 4 34.15 67.08 34.42
C ALA A 4 33.30 66.79 35.67
N ASN A 5 32.00 67.10 35.66
CA ASN A 5 31.00 66.10 36.07
C ASN A 5 29.56 66.39 35.62
N SER A 6 28.96 65.31 35.13
CA SER A 6 27.58 65.12 34.68
C SER A 6 26.63 64.76 35.82
N SER A 7 25.34 65.02 35.67
CA SER A 7 24.27 64.14 36.15
C SER A 7 23.06 64.27 35.20
N SER A 8 22.80 63.27 34.36
CA SER A 8 22.04 62.02 34.59
C SER A 8 20.54 62.19 34.37
N ARG A 9 19.97 61.38 33.47
CA ARG A 9 18.94 60.42 33.86
C ARG A 9 18.86 59.25 32.90
N ARG A 10 19.12 58.07 33.46
CA ARG A 10 19.03 56.74 32.87
C ARG A 10 17.58 56.27 32.91
N SER A 11 17.10 55.73 31.80
CA SER A 11 16.04 54.71 31.76
C SER A 11 16.64 53.46 31.10
N ARG A 12 17.29 52.60 31.88
CA ARG A 12 17.89 51.35 31.39
C ARG A 12 16.93 50.18 31.58
N CYS A 13 16.61 49.56 30.45
CA CYS A 13 16.46 48.12 30.20
C CYS A 13 15.76 47.26 31.27
N ARG A 14 14.47 47.02 31.07
CA ARG A 14 13.72 45.90 31.69
C ARG A 14 13.37 44.78 30.69
N GLN A 15 13.88 44.84 29.45
CA GLN A 15 13.52 43.94 28.34
C GLN A 15 14.44 42.71 28.15
N HIS A 16 15.61 42.65 28.82
CA HIS A 16 16.60 41.58 28.62
C HIS A 16 16.19 40.16 29.09
N PRO A 17 15.57 39.94 30.26
CA PRO A 17 15.33 38.58 30.75
C PRO A 17 14.26 37.84 29.93
N ILE A 18 13.24 38.58 29.46
CA ILE A 18 12.15 38.02 28.64
C ILE A 18 12.68 37.55 27.29
N LEU A 19 13.54 38.34 26.64
CA LEU A 19 14.13 37.98 25.35
C LEU A 19 15.03 36.74 25.46
N THR A 20 15.83 36.63 26.53
CA THR A 20 16.65 35.44 26.78
C THR A 20 15.83 34.19 27.04
N THR A 21 14.73 34.27 27.81
CA THR A 21 13.82 33.13 28.00
C THR A 21 13.14 32.70 26.71
N LEU A 22 12.73 33.66 25.87
CA LEU A 22 12.13 33.35 24.56
C LEU A 22 13.15 32.67 23.62
N CYS A 23 14.41 33.12 23.61
CA CYS A 23 15.47 32.47 22.83
C CYS A 23 15.80 31.05 23.33
N LEU A 24 15.78 30.81 24.64
CA LEU A 24 16.00 29.47 25.20
C LEU A 24 14.83 28.54 24.87
N LEU A 25 13.59 29.02 24.98
CA LEU A 25 12.40 28.25 24.61
C LEU A 25 12.37 27.93 23.11
N SER A 26 12.76 28.88 22.25
CA SER A 26 12.83 28.64 20.80
C SER A 26 13.93 27.64 20.45
N PHE A 27 15.11 27.75 21.06
CA PHE A 27 16.19 26.78 20.86
C PHE A 27 15.79 25.37 21.35
N LEU A 28 15.14 25.27 22.51
CA LEU A 28 14.63 24.00 23.03
C LEU A 28 13.56 23.40 22.10
N SER A 29 12.69 24.25 21.54
CA SER A 29 11.65 23.81 20.60
C SER A 29 12.25 23.31 19.28
N ILE A 30 13.25 24.00 18.75
CA ILE A 30 13.96 23.60 17.52
C ILE A 30 14.71 22.29 17.76
N THR A 31 15.46 22.18 18.86
CA THR A 31 16.21 20.95 19.18
C THR A 31 15.29 19.77 19.39
N LEU A 32 14.17 19.94 20.11
CA LEU A 32 13.14 18.91 20.24
C LEU A 32 12.52 18.53 18.89
N GLY A 33 12.25 19.52 18.03
CA GLY A 33 11.74 19.31 16.68
C GLY A 33 12.70 18.49 15.82
N VAL A 34 14.00 18.79 15.86
CA VAL A 34 15.04 18.03 15.15
C VAL A 34 15.19 16.61 15.71
N LEU A 35 15.15 16.45 17.04
CA LEU A 35 15.20 15.13 17.67
C LEU A 35 13.99 14.26 17.29
N LEU A 36 12.79 14.85 17.28
CA LEU A 36 11.58 14.16 16.83
C LEU A 36 11.66 13.81 15.34
N TRP A 37 12.05 14.75 14.50
CA TRP A 37 12.22 14.53 13.07
C TRP A 37 13.19 13.39 12.78
N THR A 38 14.35 13.40 13.43
CA THR A 38 15.36 12.35 13.28
C THR A 38 14.88 11.01 13.82
N ALA A 39 14.16 10.97 14.95
CA ALA A 39 13.59 9.73 15.49
C ALA A 39 12.53 9.11 14.57
N VAL A 40 11.64 9.94 14.00
CA VAL A 40 10.59 9.53 13.06
C VAL A 40 11.17 8.99 11.75
N ASN A 41 12.20 9.64 11.21
CA ASN A 41 12.82 9.30 9.93
C ASN A 41 14.02 8.36 10.04
N SER A 42 14.37 7.87 11.23
CA SER A 42 15.47 6.93 11.41
C SER A 42 15.04 5.51 11.05
N ASP A 43 15.88 4.80 10.30
CA ASP A 43 15.74 3.36 10.06
C ASP A 43 16.64 2.52 11.00
N ARG A 44 17.24 3.14 12.02
CA ARG A 44 18.06 2.41 13.00
C ARG A 44 17.23 1.38 13.76
N ALA A 45 17.79 0.17 13.88
CA ALA A 45 17.24 -0.96 14.62
C ALA A 45 16.98 -0.66 16.10
N TYR A 46 17.77 0.26 16.69
CA TYR A 46 17.59 0.73 18.06
C TYR A 46 17.41 2.25 18.09
N LEU A 47 16.36 2.68 18.79
CA LEU A 47 16.22 4.03 19.32
C LEU A 47 15.99 3.95 20.82
N HIS A 48 16.42 4.97 21.55
CA HIS A 48 16.24 5.03 22.99
C HIS A 48 14.73 5.01 23.34
N PRO A 49 14.29 4.27 24.38
CA PRO A 49 12.87 4.13 24.73
C PRO A 49 12.12 5.46 24.93
N LEU A 50 12.80 6.48 25.47
CA LEU A 50 12.23 7.81 25.61
C LEU A 50 11.84 8.43 24.25
N LEU A 51 12.64 8.17 23.20
CA LEU A 51 12.34 8.64 21.85
C LEU A 51 11.20 7.85 21.23
N THR A 52 11.08 6.54 21.47
CA THR A 52 10.00 5.73 20.90
C THR A 52 8.62 6.08 21.49
N GLN A 53 8.57 6.52 22.75
CA GLN A 53 7.32 6.96 23.40
C GLN A 53 6.79 8.30 22.87
N ILE A 54 7.66 9.19 22.42
CA ILE A 54 7.27 10.52 21.91
C ILE A 54 7.00 10.52 20.40
N ILE A 55 7.29 9.43 19.69
CA ILE A 55 6.94 9.29 18.28
C ILE A 55 5.40 9.30 18.16
N PRO A 56 4.83 10.23 17.38
CA PRO A 56 3.40 10.27 17.15
C PRO A 56 2.95 8.99 16.45
N ALA A 57 1.76 8.50 16.80
CA ALA A 57 1.18 7.34 16.12
C ALA A 57 0.84 7.63 14.65
N GLY A 58 0.78 8.91 14.25
CA GLY A 58 0.14 9.32 13.02
C GLY A 58 -1.34 8.95 13.05
N HIS A 59 -1.93 8.74 11.87
CA HIS A 59 -3.28 8.16 11.74
C HIS A 59 -3.31 6.65 12.04
N CYS A 60 -2.18 6.03 12.42
CA CYS A 60 -2.09 4.60 12.73
C CYS A 60 -2.44 4.29 14.21
N ALA A 61 -3.32 5.08 14.84
CA ALA A 61 -3.93 4.65 16.09
C ALA A 61 -4.92 3.53 15.73
N CYS A 62 -4.67 2.32 16.21
CA CYS A 62 -5.63 1.23 16.09
C CYS A 62 -6.90 1.63 16.87
N GLU A 63 -7.88 2.20 16.18
CA GLU A 63 -9.19 2.55 16.76
C GLU A 63 -10.01 1.28 17.01
N THR A 64 -9.85 0.29 16.14
CA THR A 64 -10.52 -1.00 16.20
C THR A 64 -9.57 -2.10 15.76
N ALA A 65 -9.58 -3.23 16.47
CA ALA A 65 -8.95 -4.47 16.02
C ALA A 65 -10.05 -5.39 15.51
N THR A 66 -10.02 -5.73 14.22
CA THR A 66 -10.89 -6.76 13.66
C THR A 66 -10.19 -8.10 13.77
N VAL A 67 -10.77 -9.00 14.56
CA VAL A 67 -10.37 -10.41 14.55
C VAL A 67 -11.13 -11.05 13.39
N PHE A 68 -10.40 -11.36 12.32
CA PHE A 68 -10.96 -12.13 11.21
C PHE A 68 -11.05 -13.60 11.64
N GLU A 69 -12.21 -14.02 12.10
CA GLU A 69 -12.55 -15.44 12.10
C GLU A 69 -12.98 -15.84 10.69
N CYS A 70 -12.40 -16.89 10.11
CA CYS A 70 -12.68 -17.36 8.74
C CYS A 70 -14.18 -17.58 8.46
N SER A 71 -15.01 -17.75 9.49
CA SER A 71 -16.46 -17.93 9.40
C SER A 71 -17.26 -16.64 9.16
N SER A 72 -16.67 -15.46 9.37
CA SER A 72 -17.42 -14.20 9.46
C SER A 72 -17.61 -13.44 8.14
N CYS A 73 -16.81 -13.73 7.10
CA CYS A 73 -16.82 -12.93 5.86
C CYS A 73 -17.55 -13.59 4.66
N LEU A 74 -17.65 -14.93 4.59
CA LEU A 74 -18.17 -15.59 3.39
C LEU A 74 -19.71 -15.62 3.30
N ALA A 75 -20.42 -15.47 4.42
CA ALA A 75 -21.88 -15.62 4.46
C ALA A 75 -22.66 -14.36 3.98
N CYS A 76 -22.04 -13.18 4.02
CA CYS A 76 -22.73 -11.90 3.76
C CYS A 76 -22.75 -11.51 2.28
N SER A 77 -21.75 -11.89 1.47
CA SER A 77 -21.70 -11.51 0.06
C SER A 77 -22.57 -12.39 -0.84
N HIS A 78 -22.82 -13.64 -0.42
CA HIS A 78 -23.52 -14.66 -1.21
C HIS A 78 -25.01 -14.37 -1.48
N GLN A 79 -25.62 -13.44 -0.74
CA GLN A 79 -27.07 -13.19 -0.84
C GLN A 79 -27.47 -12.30 -2.02
N THR A 80 -26.52 -11.65 -2.70
CA THR A 80 -26.88 -10.60 -3.67
C THR A 80 -26.86 -11.05 -5.15
N LEU A 81 -26.23 -12.17 -5.49
CA LEU A 81 -26.13 -12.65 -6.88
C LEU A 81 -26.14 -14.20 -6.90
N ALA A 82 -27.27 -14.82 -6.56
CA ALA A 82 -27.48 -16.22 -6.89
C ALA A 82 -27.73 -16.35 -8.39
N LEU A 83 -26.66 -16.34 -9.19
CA LEU A 83 -26.70 -16.89 -10.55
C LEU A 83 -26.83 -18.41 -10.42
N THR A 84 -27.82 -18.99 -11.09
CA THR A 84 -27.97 -20.45 -11.17
C THR A 84 -26.71 -21.00 -11.86
N PRO A 85 -25.89 -21.84 -11.19
CA PRO A 85 -24.67 -22.34 -11.81
C PRO A 85 -25.01 -23.17 -13.06
N SER A 86 -24.25 -22.99 -14.13
CA SER A 86 -24.32 -23.88 -15.30
C SER A 86 -23.82 -25.28 -14.92
N ALA A 87 -24.32 -26.33 -15.59
CA ALA A 87 -23.94 -27.72 -15.33
C ALA A 87 -22.43 -28.03 -15.55
N GLU A 88 -21.69 -27.10 -16.19
CA GLU A 88 -20.24 -27.14 -16.33
C GLU A 88 -19.51 -26.56 -15.10
N LEU A 89 -20.09 -25.55 -14.44
CA LEU A 89 -19.53 -24.99 -13.20
C LEU A 89 -19.67 -25.93 -12.01
N GLU A 90 -20.70 -26.77 -11.97
CA GLU A 90 -20.84 -27.78 -10.91
C GLU A 90 -19.70 -28.80 -10.88
N ARG A 91 -18.88 -28.87 -11.95
CA ARG A 91 -17.73 -29.78 -12.08
C ARG A 91 -16.37 -29.10 -12.15
N TRP A 92 -16.32 -27.77 -12.09
CA TRP A 92 -15.08 -27.01 -12.19
C TRP A 92 -14.69 -26.44 -10.82
N GLU A 93 -13.47 -26.74 -10.39
CA GLU A 93 -12.85 -26.20 -9.17
C GLU A 93 -11.54 -25.55 -9.56
N PHE A 94 -11.27 -24.37 -9.00
CA PHE A 94 -10.03 -23.64 -9.26
C PHE A 94 -8.82 -24.43 -8.76
N SER A 95 -7.87 -24.67 -9.66
CA SER A 95 -6.59 -25.28 -9.31
C SER A 95 -5.49 -24.31 -9.68
N TYR A 96 -4.71 -23.85 -8.69
CA TYR A 96 -3.64 -22.88 -8.93
C TYR A 96 -2.66 -23.33 -10.02
N ALA A 97 -2.23 -24.60 -9.99
CA ALA A 97 -1.31 -25.16 -10.97
C ALA A 97 -1.85 -25.18 -12.42
N ARG A 98 -3.17 -25.24 -12.60
CA ARG A 98 -3.81 -25.26 -13.93
C ARG A 98 -4.28 -23.88 -14.37
N ASP A 99 -4.90 -23.14 -13.46
CA ASP A 99 -5.68 -21.94 -13.75
C ASP A 99 -4.99 -20.65 -13.27
N GLY A 100 -3.91 -20.73 -12.48
CA GLY A 100 -3.26 -19.56 -11.86
C GLY A 100 -2.75 -18.52 -12.86
N HIS A 101 -2.40 -18.94 -14.08
CA HIS A 101 -2.00 -18.03 -15.17
C HIS A 101 -3.09 -17.86 -16.24
N ASN A 102 -4.29 -18.43 -16.03
CA ASN A 102 -5.40 -18.30 -16.96
C ASN A 102 -6.13 -16.96 -16.74
N ALA A 103 -5.63 -15.91 -17.36
CA ALA A 103 -6.28 -14.59 -17.33
C ALA A 103 -7.60 -14.50 -18.12
N GLY A 104 -8.01 -15.59 -18.79
CA GLY A 104 -9.24 -15.68 -19.58
C GLY A 104 -10.38 -16.43 -18.88
N LEU A 105 -10.28 -16.68 -17.56
CA LEU A 105 -11.37 -17.26 -16.78
C LEU A 105 -12.65 -16.43 -16.94
N GLY A 106 -13.76 -17.11 -17.19
CA GLY A 106 -15.06 -16.46 -17.34
C GLY A 106 -15.55 -15.87 -16.02
N ARG A 107 -16.53 -14.97 -16.10
CA ARG A 107 -17.11 -14.31 -14.92
C ARG A 107 -17.58 -15.30 -13.85
N GLU A 108 -18.33 -16.32 -14.26
CA GLU A 108 -18.83 -17.35 -13.33
C GLU A 108 -17.68 -18.13 -12.67
N GLN A 109 -16.60 -18.41 -13.41
CA GLN A 109 -15.40 -19.07 -12.87
C GLN A 109 -14.67 -18.19 -11.85
N CYS A 110 -14.51 -16.90 -12.15
CA CYS A 110 -13.90 -15.93 -11.22
C CYS A 110 -14.75 -15.75 -9.95
N ASP A 111 -16.07 -15.64 -10.09
CA ASP A 111 -17.00 -15.50 -8.96
C ASP A 111 -16.99 -16.74 -8.07
N ALA A 112 -16.86 -17.94 -8.66
CA ALA A 112 -16.75 -19.19 -7.93
C ALA A 112 -15.38 -19.37 -7.25
N ALA A 113 -14.28 -19.01 -7.93
CA ALA A 113 -12.92 -19.20 -7.44
C ALA A 113 -12.51 -18.17 -6.38
N PHE A 114 -12.99 -16.93 -6.50
CA PHE A 114 -12.55 -15.80 -5.68
C PHE A 114 -13.74 -15.08 -5.04
N PRO A 115 -14.47 -15.75 -4.12
CA PRO A 115 -15.60 -15.13 -3.43
C PRO A 115 -15.14 -13.90 -2.66
N GLY A 116 -15.77 -12.75 -2.94
CA GLY A 116 -15.45 -11.47 -2.30
C GLY A 116 -14.44 -10.59 -3.06
N LEU A 117 -13.81 -11.08 -4.12
CA LEU A 117 -12.83 -10.30 -4.90
C LEU A 117 -13.38 -8.93 -5.37
N PHE A 118 -14.65 -8.89 -5.78
CA PHE A 118 -15.30 -7.68 -6.28
C PHE A 118 -16.08 -6.91 -5.21
N GLU A 119 -15.98 -7.26 -3.93
CA GLU A 119 -16.76 -6.64 -2.86
C GLU A 119 -16.52 -5.13 -2.78
N ASP A 120 -15.25 -4.69 -2.82
CA ASP A 120 -14.92 -3.28 -2.72
C ASP A 120 -15.37 -2.47 -3.94
N VAL A 121 -15.19 -3.03 -5.13
CA VAL A 121 -15.66 -2.46 -6.40
C VAL A 121 -17.18 -2.30 -6.36
N HIS A 122 -17.91 -3.31 -5.88
CA HIS A 122 -19.36 -3.24 -5.71
C HIS A 122 -19.79 -2.23 -4.62
N ARG A 123 -19.03 -2.12 -3.52
CA ARG A 123 -19.25 -1.11 -2.48
C ARG A 123 -19.13 0.30 -3.05
N ALA A 124 -18.03 0.62 -3.73
CA ALA A 124 -17.84 1.93 -4.34
C ALA A 124 -18.93 2.23 -5.40
N GLY A 125 -19.30 1.24 -6.20
CA GLY A 125 -20.41 1.36 -7.15
C GLY A 125 -21.77 1.60 -6.49
N ARG A 126 -22.04 1.03 -5.30
CA ARG A 126 -23.24 1.36 -4.51
C ARG A 126 -23.15 2.77 -3.95
N TYR A 127 -22.01 3.17 -3.39
CA TYR A 127 -21.79 4.50 -2.83
C TYR A 127 -22.13 5.60 -3.84
N TRP A 128 -21.58 5.51 -5.05
CA TRP A 128 -21.80 6.50 -6.10
C TRP A 128 -23.20 6.47 -6.71
N ARG A 129 -23.82 5.29 -6.85
CA ARG A 129 -25.23 5.19 -7.29
C ARG A 129 -26.20 5.91 -6.36
N HIS A 130 -26.00 5.82 -5.05
CA HIS A 130 -26.84 6.56 -4.08
C HIS A 130 -26.65 8.07 -4.15
N ARG A 131 -25.54 8.54 -4.73
CA ARG A 131 -25.21 9.97 -4.92
C ARG A 131 -25.56 10.51 -6.31
N GLY A 132 -26.20 9.69 -7.16
CA GLY A 132 -26.62 10.11 -8.51
C GLY A 132 -25.66 9.71 -9.64
N GLY A 133 -24.62 8.93 -9.34
CA GLY A 133 -23.61 8.50 -10.30
C GLY A 133 -22.38 9.42 -10.33
N ILE A 134 -21.53 9.23 -11.34
CA ILE A 134 -20.35 10.06 -11.61
C ILE A 134 -20.49 10.58 -13.04
N SER A 135 -20.33 11.88 -13.23
CA SER A 135 -20.39 12.56 -14.52
C SER A 135 -19.01 13.00 -15.00
N ASN A 136 -18.84 13.13 -16.33
CA ASN A 136 -17.59 13.66 -16.89
C ASN A 136 -17.30 15.09 -16.43
N ALA A 137 -18.35 15.89 -16.20
CA ALA A 137 -18.21 17.24 -15.69
C ALA A 137 -17.58 17.25 -14.28
N GLU A 138 -17.93 16.29 -13.42
CA GLU A 138 -17.28 16.14 -12.10
C GLU A 138 -15.82 15.72 -12.27
N LEU A 139 -15.52 14.77 -13.16
CA LEU A 139 -14.14 14.36 -13.46
C LEU A 139 -13.29 15.52 -14.02
N ASP A 140 -13.89 16.44 -14.77
CA ASP A 140 -13.24 17.63 -15.32
C ASP A 140 -12.86 18.65 -14.24
N THR A 141 -13.51 18.62 -13.07
CA THR A 141 -13.14 19.48 -11.94
C THR A 141 -11.90 19.00 -11.19
N ILE A 142 -11.54 17.72 -11.33
CA ILE A 142 -10.44 17.10 -10.58
C ILE A 142 -9.11 17.49 -11.21
N THR A 143 -8.27 18.18 -10.44
CA THR A 143 -6.91 18.52 -10.87
C THR A 143 -6.01 17.32 -10.69
N LEU A 144 -5.41 16.83 -11.79
CA LEU A 144 -4.44 15.73 -11.72
C LEU A 144 -3.16 16.18 -11.00
N ASN A 145 -2.94 15.63 -9.81
CA ASN A 145 -1.70 15.78 -9.05
C ASN A 145 -0.64 14.78 -9.51
N PRO A 146 0.64 14.99 -9.15
CA PRO A 146 1.67 13.98 -9.38
C PRO A 146 1.27 12.60 -8.86
N GLY A 147 1.54 11.56 -9.67
CA GLY A 147 1.12 10.19 -9.36
C GLY A 147 -0.27 9.83 -9.90
N MET A 148 -0.97 10.77 -10.56
CA MET A 148 -2.30 10.50 -11.12
C MET A 148 -2.29 10.40 -12.65
N ALA A 149 -3.27 9.66 -13.16
CA ALA A 149 -3.55 9.55 -14.58
C ALA A 149 -5.07 9.45 -14.83
N ARG A 150 -5.50 9.97 -15.98
CA ARG A 150 -6.87 9.92 -16.48
C ARG A 150 -6.89 9.06 -17.73
N ALA A 151 -7.76 8.07 -17.74
CA ALA A 151 -7.88 7.11 -18.81
C ALA A 151 -9.35 6.91 -19.19
N ARG A 152 -9.57 6.40 -20.40
CA ARG A 152 -10.88 6.06 -20.91
C ARG A 152 -10.82 4.70 -21.57
N ILE A 153 -11.83 3.88 -21.32
CA ILE A 153 -12.05 2.63 -22.04
C ILE A 153 -13.25 2.87 -22.93
N ALA A 154 -13.04 2.78 -24.24
CA ALA A 154 -14.07 2.97 -25.25
C ALA A 154 -13.90 1.93 -26.36
N ASN A 155 -14.98 1.22 -26.70
CA ASN A 155 -14.98 0.19 -27.76
C ASN A 155 -13.89 -0.88 -27.55
N GLY A 156 -13.70 -1.33 -26.31
CA GLY A 156 -12.69 -2.33 -25.95
C GLY A 156 -11.24 -1.82 -26.00
N GLN A 157 -11.03 -0.52 -26.19
CA GLN A 157 -9.69 0.08 -26.29
C GLN A 157 -9.40 1.01 -25.13
N LEU A 158 -8.16 0.92 -24.61
CA LEU A 158 -7.65 1.80 -23.56
C LEU A 158 -7.04 3.07 -24.17
N TYR A 159 -7.56 4.23 -23.78
CA TYR A 159 -7.06 5.55 -24.14
C TYR A 159 -6.49 6.23 -22.90
N VAL A 160 -5.23 6.68 -22.99
CA VAL A 160 -4.61 7.49 -21.94
C VAL A 160 -4.84 8.96 -22.28
N LEU A 161 -5.71 9.62 -21.51
CA LEU A 161 -6.11 11.01 -21.77
C LEU A 161 -5.12 12.00 -21.18
N ALA A 162 -4.63 11.72 -19.97
CA ALA A 162 -3.60 12.54 -19.33
C ALA A 162 -2.82 11.74 -18.27
N THR A 163 -1.55 12.08 -18.10
CA THR A 163 -0.72 11.59 -16.99
C THR A 163 0.01 12.74 -16.32
N ARG A 164 0.25 12.62 -15.01
CA ARG A 164 1.03 13.57 -14.23
C ARG A 164 2.02 12.80 -13.37
N ALA A 165 3.26 12.71 -13.83
CA ALA A 165 4.34 12.01 -13.12
C ALA A 165 5.38 12.99 -12.58
N ARG A 166 5.85 12.79 -11.34
CA ARG A 166 6.98 13.52 -10.74
C ARG A 166 8.24 12.65 -10.78
N GLY A 167 8.73 12.42 -12.00
CA GLY A 167 9.94 11.64 -12.25
C GLY A 167 9.67 10.21 -12.73
N GLU A 168 10.75 9.42 -12.83
CA GLU A 168 10.72 8.08 -13.43
C GLU A 168 9.93 7.06 -12.61
N ASP A 169 10.00 7.09 -11.28
CA ASP A 169 9.26 6.16 -10.42
C ASP A 169 7.75 6.22 -10.70
N HIS A 170 7.16 7.43 -10.74
CA HIS A 170 5.75 7.60 -11.06
C HIS A 170 5.43 7.13 -12.49
N ARG A 171 6.33 7.37 -13.46
CA ARG A 171 6.12 6.94 -14.85
C ARG A 171 6.04 5.42 -14.95
N ARG A 172 6.96 4.70 -14.28
CA ARG A 172 6.99 3.23 -14.25
C ARG A 172 5.73 2.66 -13.61
N LYS A 173 5.31 3.19 -12.46
CA LYS A 173 4.09 2.75 -11.75
C LYS A 173 2.83 2.98 -12.56
N ILE A 174 2.68 4.16 -13.18
CA ILE A 174 1.55 4.47 -14.06
C ILE A 174 1.54 3.52 -15.27
N LEU A 175 2.71 3.28 -15.89
CA LEU A 175 2.82 2.35 -17.02
C LEU A 175 2.40 0.93 -16.62
N ALA A 176 2.87 0.44 -15.48
CA ALA A 176 2.51 -0.89 -14.96
C ALA A 176 1.00 -1.04 -14.70
N ALA A 177 0.36 -0.03 -14.09
CA ALA A 177 -1.09 -0.01 -13.91
C ALA A 177 -1.84 -0.05 -15.27
N LEU A 178 -1.41 0.75 -16.24
CA LEU A 178 -1.99 0.75 -17.59
C LEU A 178 -1.78 -0.58 -18.32
N SER A 179 -0.63 -1.22 -18.14
CA SER A 179 -0.35 -2.56 -18.69
C SER A 179 -1.28 -3.62 -18.09
N ALA A 180 -1.60 -3.54 -16.79
CA ALA A 180 -2.57 -4.43 -16.16
C ALA A 180 -3.98 -4.25 -16.75
N MET A 181 -4.41 -2.99 -16.95
CA MET A 181 -5.68 -2.68 -17.59
C MET A 181 -5.73 -3.18 -19.04
N HIS A 182 -4.66 -2.98 -19.81
CA HIS A 182 -4.56 -3.48 -21.17
C HIS A 182 -4.65 -5.01 -21.21
N ARG A 183 -3.93 -5.71 -20.32
CA ARG A 183 -3.98 -7.18 -20.20
C ARG A 183 -5.40 -7.66 -19.91
N ALA A 184 -6.10 -7.03 -18.96
CA ALA A 184 -7.47 -7.39 -18.65
C ALA A 184 -8.42 -7.23 -19.85
N LEU A 185 -8.25 -6.16 -20.65
CA LEU A 185 -9.08 -5.93 -21.84
C LEU A 185 -8.86 -6.95 -22.95
N ILE A 186 -7.60 -7.37 -23.20
CA ILE A 186 -7.31 -8.33 -24.27
C ILE A 186 -7.65 -9.78 -23.89
N THR A 187 -7.73 -10.09 -22.59
CA THR A 187 -8.08 -11.42 -22.09
C THR A 187 -9.55 -11.57 -21.76
N ASP A 188 -10.33 -10.48 -21.80
CA ASP A 188 -11.78 -10.55 -21.65
C ASP A 188 -12.38 -11.36 -22.80
N THR A 189 -12.87 -12.55 -22.47
CA THR A 189 -13.44 -13.51 -23.42
C THR A 189 -14.92 -13.26 -23.70
N HIS A 190 -15.57 -12.31 -23.01
CA HIS A 190 -17.01 -12.06 -23.08
C HIS A 190 -17.50 -11.68 -24.49
N ASP A 191 -16.59 -11.27 -25.38
CA ASP A 191 -16.90 -10.71 -26.71
C ASP A 191 -16.56 -11.63 -27.91
N ARG A 192 -15.85 -12.75 -27.74
CA ARG A 192 -15.37 -13.52 -28.93
C ARG A 192 -16.23 -14.70 -29.35
N THR A 193 -17.12 -15.20 -28.48
CA THR A 193 -17.91 -16.42 -28.73
C THR A 193 -19.41 -16.16 -28.85
N SER A 194 -19.89 -14.99 -28.42
CA SER A 194 -21.26 -14.55 -28.67
C SER A 194 -21.33 -14.01 -30.10
N THR A 195 -22.11 -14.66 -30.96
CA THR A 195 -22.50 -14.18 -32.30
C THR A 195 -23.34 -12.89 -32.28
N SER A 196 -23.29 -12.12 -31.19
CA SER A 196 -23.84 -10.79 -31.05
C SER A 196 -22.71 -9.80 -31.25
N THR A 197 -22.66 -9.21 -32.44
CA THR A 197 -21.76 -8.14 -32.87
C THR A 197 -21.93 -6.87 -32.02
N THR A 198 -21.53 -6.91 -30.75
CA THR A 198 -21.50 -5.74 -29.88
C THR A 198 -20.50 -6.05 -28.78
N ILE A 199 -19.22 -5.66 -29.00
CA ILE A 199 -18.37 -5.23 -27.90
C ILE A 199 -19.30 -4.36 -27.05
N PRO A 200 -19.59 -4.69 -25.78
CA PRO A 200 -20.51 -3.87 -25.00
C PRO A 200 -20.05 -2.42 -25.14
N ASP A 201 -20.98 -1.49 -25.40
CA ASP A 201 -20.75 -0.04 -25.55
C ASP A 201 -20.23 0.55 -24.22
N ILE A 202 -19.10 0.04 -23.75
CA ILE A 202 -18.39 0.45 -22.56
C ILE A 202 -17.61 1.67 -23.00
N ASP A 203 -18.14 2.80 -22.60
CA ASP A 203 -17.51 4.10 -22.69
C ASP A 203 -17.40 4.66 -21.28
N ILE A 204 -16.28 4.39 -20.63
CA ILE A 204 -16.02 4.80 -19.25
C ILE A 204 -14.76 5.64 -19.19
N GLU A 205 -14.84 6.74 -18.46
CA GLU A 205 -13.72 7.62 -18.18
C GLU A 205 -13.48 7.66 -16.67
N PHE A 206 -12.22 7.59 -16.26
CA PHE A 206 -11.85 7.48 -14.86
C PHE A 206 -10.47 8.06 -14.59
N ILE A 207 -10.23 8.35 -13.32
CA ILE A 207 -8.96 8.84 -12.81
C ILE A 207 -8.43 7.84 -11.80
N PHE A 208 -7.14 7.52 -11.88
CA PHE A 208 -6.46 6.66 -10.93
C PHE A 208 -5.18 7.30 -10.39
N SER A 209 -4.77 6.85 -9.21
CA SER A 209 -3.58 7.31 -8.49
C SER A 209 -2.67 6.15 -8.12
N ILE A 210 -1.36 6.32 -8.33
CA ILE A 210 -0.31 5.39 -7.87
C ILE A 210 0.31 5.79 -6.52
N GLU A 211 -0.25 6.80 -5.86
CA GLU A 211 0.24 7.26 -4.58
C GLU A 211 -0.19 6.34 -3.44
N ASP A 212 0.67 6.30 -2.41
CA ASP A 212 0.45 5.61 -1.14
C ASP A 212 -0.84 6.02 -0.45
N LYS A 213 -1.19 7.31 -0.49
CA LYS A 213 -2.30 7.89 0.26
C LYS A 213 -3.15 8.73 -0.66
N LEU A 214 -4.45 8.43 -0.69
CA LEU A 214 -5.39 9.20 -1.48
C LEU A 214 -5.47 10.65 -1.01
N SER A 215 -5.46 10.87 0.32
CA SER A 215 -5.49 12.21 0.93
C SER A 215 -4.34 13.13 0.51
N ASP A 216 -3.24 12.59 -0.02
CA ASP A 216 -2.09 13.38 -0.46
C ASP A 216 -2.32 14.01 -1.85
N VAL A 217 -3.29 13.49 -2.63
CA VAL A 217 -3.51 13.86 -4.03
C VAL A 217 -4.95 14.14 -4.43
N ALA A 218 -5.93 13.84 -3.59
CA ALA A 218 -7.33 14.06 -3.89
C ALA A 218 -8.13 14.34 -2.61
N ASP A 219 -9.34 14.89 -2.77
CA ASP A 219 -10.33 14.92 -1.70
C ASP A 219 -10.88 13.51 -1.51
N ALA A 220 -10.26 12.77 -0.58
CA ALA A 220 -10.60 11.37 -0.34
C ALA A 220 -12.05 11.13 0.12
N ALA A 221 -12.80 12.18 0.48
CA ALA A 221 -14.21 12.09 0.83
C ALA A 221 -15.15 12.29 -0.39
N ASN A 222 -14.68 12.96 -1.44
CA ASN A 222 -15.54 13.44 -2.54
C ASN A 222 -15.05 13.08 -3.94
N ASP A 223 -13.78 12.74 -4.13
CA ASP A 223 -13.24 12.47 -5.47
C ASP A 223 -13.35 10.97 -5.83
N PRO A 224 -13.96 10.59 -6.96
CA PRO A 224 -14.08 9.21 -7.43
C PRO A 224 -12.76 8.69 -8.05
N ILE A 225 -11.74 8.54 -7.22
CA ILE A 225 -10.41 8.10 -7.66
C ILE A 225 -10.24 6.60 -7.44
N TRP A 226 -9.67 5.92 -8.44
CA TRP A 226 -9.13 4.58 -8.27
C TRP A 226 -7.77 4.64 -7.56
N SER A 227 -7.64 4.02 -6.40
CA SER A 227 -6.43 4.02 -5.58
C SER A 227 -5.94 2.59 -5.28
N LEU A 228 -4.66 2.47 -4.94
CA LEU A 228 -4.04 1.19 -4.59
C LEU A 228 -4.48 0.71 -3.19
N ALA A 229 -4.80 1.66 -2.31
CA ALA A 229 -5.28 1.42 -0.97
C ALA A 229 -6.24 2.53 -0.52
N ARG A 230 -7.03 2.23 0.51
CA ARG A 230 -7.94 3.17 1.17
C ARG A 230 -8.14 2.79 2.63
N THR A 231 -8.50 3.76 3.45
CA THR A 231 -9.04 3.55 4.79
C THR A 231 -10.55 3.31 4.74
N ALA A 232 -11.12 2.86 5.87
CA ALA A 232 -12.57 2.63 5.96
C ALA A 232 -13.41 3.90 5.70
N GLY A 233 -12.90 5.09 6.07
CA GLY A 233 -13.61 6.36 5.89
C GLY A 233 -13.52 6.96 4.49
N GLU A 234 -12.61 6.47 3.65
CA GLU A 234 -12.44 6.95 2.26
C GLU A 234 -13.42 6.22 1.34
N GLU A 235 -14.72 6.41 1.57
CA GLU A 235 -15.77 5.64 0.88
C GLU A 235 -15.90 5.99 -0.61
N ALA A 236 -15.50 7.21 -1.00
CA ALA A 236 -15.54 7.71 -2.38
C ALA A 236 -14.53 7.00 -3.29
N ALA A 237 -13.44 6.49 -2.73
CA ALA A 237 -12.37 5.81 -3.45
C ALA A 237 -12.82 4.44 -3.98
N TRP A 238 -12.28 4.06 -5.14
CA TRP A 238 -12.35 2.71 -5.68
C TRP A 238 -11.00 2.02 -5.50
N LEU A 239 -10.97 0.75 -5.11
CA LEU A 239 -9.72 -0.01 -5.09
C LEU A 239 -9.39 -0.58 -6.48
N MET A 240 -8.13 -0.45 -6.89
CA MET A 240 -7.56 -1.11 -8.07
C MET A 240 -6.37 -1.99 -7.70
N PRO A 241 -6.03 -3.00 -8.52
CA PRO A 241 -4.82 -3.80 -8.33
C PRO A 241 -3.54 -2.94 -8.31
N ASP A 242 -2.57 -3.37 -7.51
CA ASP A 242 -1.29 -2.68 -7.37
C ASP A 242 -0.42 -2.78 -8.64
N PHE A 243 0.42 -1.78 -8.88
CA PHE A 243 1.31 -1.79 -10.06
C PHE A 243 2.41 -2.86 -9.98
N GLY A 244 2.80 -3.33 -8.79
CA GLY A 244 3.86 -4.33 -8.67
C GLY A 244 3.45 -5.75 -9.06
N PHE A 245 2.20 -5.97 -9.45
CA PHE A 245 1.85 -7.14 -10.26
C PHE A 245 2.66 -7.23 -11.57
N TRP A 246 3.13 -6.08 -12.09
CA TRP A 246 3.92 -6.02 -13.31
C TRP A 246 5.42 -5.79 -13.08
N SER A 247 5.79 -4.90 -12.17
CA SER A 247 7.17 -4.69 -11.72
C SER A 247 7.20 -3.50 -10.76
N TRP A 248 8.04 -3.60 -9.74
CA TRP A 248 8.56 -2.43 -9.04
C TRP A 248 10.09 -2.49 -9.02
N ASP A 249 10.69 -2.32 -10.20
CA ASP A 249 12.13 -2.11 -10.32
C ASP A 249 12.48 -0.70 -9.83
N HIS A 250 12.85 -0.59 -8.54
CA HIS A 250 13.53 0.58 -8.00
C HIS A 250 15.01 0.25 -7.86
N ALA A 251 15.90 1.19 -8.17
CA ALA A 251 17.36 1.01 -8.31
C ALA A 251 18.12 0.39 -7.10
N HIS A 252 17.43 0.14 -5.98
CA HIS A 252 17.97 -0.43 -4.75
C HIS A 252 17.07 -1.51 -4.13
N THR A 253 16.02 -1.93 -4.84
CA THR A 253 14.99 -2.85 -4.36
C THR A 253 14.43 -3.58 -5.57
N GLU A 254 15.07 -4.67 -5.97
CA GLU A 254 14.63 -5.49 -7.10
C GLU A 254 13.52 -6.43 -6.61
N ILE A 255 12.29 -5.91 -6.48
CA ILE A 255 11.10 -6.78 -6.36
C ILE A 255 10.60 -7.03 -7.77
N GLY A 256 10.77 -8.27 -8.22
CA GLY A 256 10.32 -8.74 -9.52
C GLY A 256 8.79 -8.64 -9.70
N PRO A 257 8.28 -8.89 -10.91
CA PRO A 257 6.84 -9.04 -11.13
C PRO A 257 6.27 -10.10 -10.19
N TYR A 258 5.00 -9.95 -9.82
CA TYR A 258 4.31 -10.88 -8.93
C TYR A 258 4.48 -12.34 -9.35
N ASP A 259 4.36 -12.66 -10.64
CA ASP A 259 4.47 -14.04 -11.13
C ASP A 259 5.86 -14.63 -10.82
N ALA A 260 6.94 -13.87 -11.01
CA ALA A 260 8.30 -14.32 -10.68
C ALA A 260 8.48 -14.54 -9.17
N VAL A 261 7.83 -13.72 -8.35
CA VAL A 261 7.88 -13.86 -6.90
C VAL A 261 7.08 -15.07 -6.41
N VAL A 262 5.97 -15.39 -7.07
CA VAL A 262 5.22 -16.61 -6.77
C VAL A 262 6.00 -17.85 -7.21
N GLU A 263 6.65 -17.81 -8.38
CA GLU A 263 7.54 -18.89 -8.83
C GLU A 263 8.65 -19.18 -7.80
N ASP A 264 9.32 -18.14 -7.28
CA ASP A 264 10.31 -18.27 -6.19
C ASP A 264 9.68 -18.81 -4.89
N ALA A 265 8.44 -18.44 -4.58
CA ALA A 265 7.76 -18.92 -3.38
C ALA A 265 7.38 -20.42 -3.47
N VAL A 266 6.99 -20.91 -4.66
CA VAL A 266 6.62 -22.32 -4.89
C VAL A 266 7.78 -23.27 -4.59
N ASP A 267 9.02 -22.85 -4.84
CA ASP A 267 10.22 -23.63 -4.50
C ASP A 267 10.35 -23.90 -2.99
N TYR A 268 9.68 -23.11 -2.14
CA TYR A 268 9.64 -23.32 -0.69
C TYR A 268 8.40 -24.09 -0.21
N ASP A 269 7.39 -24.28 -1.05
CA ASP A 269 6.17 -25.01 -0.69
C ASP A 269 6.42 -26.52 -0.52
N VAL A 270 7.50 -27.03 -1.11
CA VAL A 270 7.96 -28.40 -0.89
C VAL A 270 8.45 -28.65 0.54
N LEU A 271 8.74 -27.60 1.32
CA LEU A 271 9.23 -27.72 2.69
C LEU A 271 8.09 -28.08 3.65
N PRO A 272 8.12 -29.26 4.29
CA PRO A 272 7.16 -29.63 5.31
C PRO A 272 7.19 -28.62 6.46
N TRP A 273 6.05 -28.37 7.09
CA TRP A 273 5.95 -27.39 8.18
C TRP A 273 6.97 -27.60 9.30
N GLY A 274 7.25 -28.86 9.66
CA GLY A 274 8.21 -29.22 10.71
C GLY A 274 9.66 -28.88 10.38
N GLU A 275 9.99 -28.69 9.10
CA GLU A 275 11.32 -28.30 8.63
C GLU A 275 11.48 -26.78 8.49
N ARG A 276 10.39 -26.02 8.57
CA ARG A 276 10.42 -24.56 8.55
C ARG A 276 11.02 -24.00 9.82
N VAL A 277 11.70 -22.86 9.72
CA VAL A 277 12.29 -22.16 10.86
C VAL A 277 11.15 -21.69 11.78
N GLN A 278 11.08 -22.24 12.99
CA GLN A 278 10.03 -21.96 13.98
C GLN A 278 10.25 -20.62 14.68
N LYS A 279 10.34 -19.54 13.89
CA LYS A 279 10.49 -18.16 14.35
C LYS A 279 9.56 -17.23 13.59
N LEU A 280 9.19 -16.13 14.25
CA LEU A 280 8.53 -14.99 13.63
C LEU A 280 9.53 -14.19 12.82
N VAL A 281 9.37 -14.15 11.50
CA VAL A 281 10.20 -13.33 10.60
C VAL A 281 9.52 -12.02 10.23
N TRP A 282 10.32 -10.95 10.15
CA TRP A 282 9.93 -9.68 9.54
C TRP A 282 11.16 -8.92 9.07
N ARG A 283 11.08 -8.33 7.87
CA ARG A 283 12.07 -7.38 7.33
C ARG A 283 11.34 -6.14 6.81
N GLY A 284 11.71 -4.97 7.30
CA GLY A 284 11.11 -3.73 6.81
C GLY A 284 11.78 -2.47 7.32
N LYS A 285 11.46 -1.33 6.71
CA LYS A 285 11.95 -0.02 7.13
C LYS A 285 11.14 0.49 8.33
N PRO A 286 11.77 0.77 9.48
CA PRO A 286 11.08 1.33 10.63
C PRO A 286 10.41 2.66 10.34
N SER A 287 10.97 3.51 9.46
CA SER A 287 10.41 4.83 9.15
C SER A 287 8.99 4.82 8.52
N PHE A 288 8.53 3.68 7.99
CA PHE A 288 7.23 3.56 7.32
C PHE A 288 6.17 3.02 8.28
N ALA A 289 5.59 3.88 9.12
CA ALA A 289 4.88 3.58 10.37
C ALA A 289 5.81 3.41 11.60
N PRO A 290 6.54 4.47 11.98
CA PRO A 290 7.58 4.44 13.01
C PRO A 290 7.11 3.90 14.36
N LYS A 291 5.91 4.28 14.81
CA LYS A 291 5.42 3.82 16.11
C LYS A 291 5.14 2.31 16.12
N LEU A 292 4.39 1.83 15.13
CA LEU A 292 3.95 0.44 15.04
C LEU A 292 5.13 -0.51 14.80
N ARG A 293 5.95 -0.23 13.79
CA ARG A 293 7.10 -1.08 13.42
C ARG A 293 8.18 -1.10 14.50
N ARG A 294 8.40 0.02 15.21
CA ARG A 294 9.32 0.04 16.36
C ARG A 294 8.77 -0.71 17.56
N ALA A 295 7.46 -0.64 17.81
CA ALA A 295 6.84 -1.45 18.87
C ALA A 295 7.04 -2.95 18.61
N LEU A 296 6.95 -3.41 17.35
CA LEU A 296 7.27 -4.79 16.99
C LEU A 296 8.75 -5.11 17.32
N LEU A 297 9.69 -4.32 16.80
CA LEU A 297 11.13 -4.50 17.02
C LEU A 297 11.51 -4.52 18.51
N ASP A 298 10.91 -3.65 19.32
CA ASP A 298 11.18 -3.58 20.76
C ASP A 298 10.63 -4.80 21.51
N ARG A 299 9.48 -5.34 21.08
CA ARG A 299 8.85 -6.53 21.71
C ARG A 299 9.59 -7.83 21.37
N THR A 300 10.17 -7.90 20.19
CA THR A 300 10.87 -9.09 19.67
C THR A 300 12.36 -9.11 19.98
N ARG A 301 12.94 -7.99 20.44
CA ARG A 301 14.36 -7.88 20.76
C ARG A 301 14.81 -8.94 21.78
N GLY A 302 15.84 -9.71 21.41
CA GLY A 302 16.45 -10.73 22.27
C GLY A 302 15.54 -11.93 22.54
N ARG A 303 14.46 -12.11 21.76
CA ARG A 303 13.57 -13.27 21.88
C ARG A 303 14.05 -14.37 20.93
N GLU A 304 14.24 -15.58 21.45
CA GLU A 304 14.70 -16.72 20.65
C GLU A 304 13.72 -17.14 19.56
N TRP A 305 12.43 -16.89 19.77
CA TRP A 305 11.34 -17.16 18.83
C TRP A 305 11.19 -16.09 17.73
N ALA A 306 11.98 -15.02 17.75
CA ALA A 306 11.84 -13.91 16.80
C ALA A 306 13.10 -13.71 15.96
N ASP A 307 12.90 -13.62 14.65
CA ASP A 307 13.87 -13.08 13.70
C ASP A 307 13.27 -11.84 13.01
N VAL A 308 13.15 -10.77 13.77
CA VAL A 308 12.55 -9.50 13.33
C VAL A 308 13.63 -8.44 13.28
N GLN A 309 13.88 -7.89 12.10
CA GLN A 309 14.99 -6.95 11.87
C GLN A 309 14.58 -5.79 10.96
N ALA A 310 15.15 -4.61 11.23
CA ALA A 310 15.05 -3.45 10.35
C ALA A 310 15.92 -3.68 9.12
N VAL A 311 15.36 -3.53 7.92
CA VAL A 311 16.08 -3.81 6.67
C VAL A 311 17.17 -2.76 6.39
N ASP A 312 18.37 -3.19 5.99
CA ASP A 312 19.47 -2.31 5.60
C ASP A 312 19.88 -2.55 4.12
N TRP A 313 19.29 -1.76 3.22
CA TRP A 313 19.56 -1.83 1.79
C TRP A 313 20.96 -1.36 1.41
N HIS A 314 21.57 -0.48 2.21
CA HIS A 314 22.92 0.01 1.92
C HIS A 314 23.96 -1.08 2.12
N ARG A 315 23.78 -1.89 3.16
CA ARG A 315 24.63 -3.04 3.44
C ARG A 315 24.49 -4.12 2.35
N HIS A 316 23.26 -4.41 1.93
CA HIS A 316 22.99 -5.36 0.84
C HIS A 316 23.65 -4.98 -0.49
N ALA A 317 23.58 -3.70 -0.86
CA ALA A 317 24.25 -3.20 -2.06
C ALA A 317 25.79 -3.30 -2.01
N SER A 318 26.38 -3.47 -0.82
CA SER A 318 27.84 -3.58 -0.63
C SER A 318 28.37 -4.99 -0.41
N GLU A 319 27.53 -5.93 0.06
CA GLU A 319 27.94 -7.28 0.47
C GLU A 319 27.43 -8.37 -0.50
N GLY A 320 26.52 -8.05 -1.42
CA GLY A 320 26.02 -8.99 -2.44
C GLY A 320 24.83 -9.83 -1.97
N GLU A 321 24.20 -10.57 -2.90
CA GLU A 321 23.03 -11.39 -2.61
C GLU A 321 23.34 -12.47 -1.54
N GLY A 322 22.47 -12.58 -0.53
CA GLY A 322 22.61 -13.55 0.56
C GLY A 322 23.49 -13.11 1.73
N GLU A 323 24.21 -11.99 1.63
CA GLU A 323 24.98 -11.41 2.74
C GLU A 323 24.30 -10.13 3.27
N GLY A 324 23.58 -10.28 4.38
CA GLY A 324 22.95 -9.15 5.07
C GLY A 324 21.61 -9.53 5.69
N ASN A 325 20.85 -8.51 6.11
CA ASN A 325 19.55 -8.73 6.74
C ASN A 325 18.35 -8.49 5.82
N VAL A 326 18.54 -8.21 4.53
CA VAL A 326 17.45 -8.29 3.55
C VAL A 326 17.21 -9.77 3.22
N LEU A 327 15.94 -10.15 3.15
CA LEU A 327 15.49 -11.45 2.66
C LEU A 327 14.64 -11.21 1.41
N GLY A 328 14.80 -12.06 0.39
CA GLY A 328 13.87 -12.11 -0.75
C GLY A 328 12.45 -12.47 -0.29
N LEU A 329 11.43 -12.15 -1.09
CA LEU A 329 10.05 -12.41 -0.68
C LEU A 329 9.76 -13.92 -0.56
N GLY A 330 10.25 -14.76 -1.49
CA GLY A 330 10.13 -16.22 -1.38
C GLY A 330 10.91 -16.78 -0.18
N GLU A 331 12.06 -16.22 0.18
CA GLU A 331 12.84 -16.68 1.35
C GLU A 331 12.09 -16.57 2.68
N HIS A 332 11.11 -15.67 2.78
CA HIS A 332 10.24 -15.59 3.97
C HIS A 332 9.45 -16.90 4.17
N CYS A 333 9.18 -17.66 3.10
CA CYS A 333 8.48 -18.94 3.16
C CYS A 333 9.27 -20.03 3.90
N ARG A 334 10.59 -19.87 4.10
CA ARG A 334 11.40 -20.77 4.95
C ARG A 334 11.01 -20.72 6.43
N TYR A 335 10.31 -19.67 6.85
CA TYR A 335 9.86 -19.48 8.24
C TYR A 335 8.44 -20.00 8.43
N GLY A 336 8.15 -20.54 9.61
CA GLY A 336 6.80 -20.95 9.98
C GLY A 336 5.89 -19.74 10.27
N PHE A 337 6.43 -18.62 10.74
CA PHE A 337 5.62 -17.48 11.14
C PHE A 337 6.11 -16.20 10.45
N ILE A 338 5.28 -15.59 9.62
CA ILE A 338 5.60 -14.34 8.92
C ILE A 338 4.75 -13.23 9.53
N ALA A 339 5.39 -12.16 10.02
CA ALA A 339 4.66 -10.98 10.47
C ALA A 339 4.39 -10.04 9.29
N HIS A 340 3.18 -9.53 9.24
CA HIS A 340 2.79 -8.44 8.36
C HIS A 340 2.49 -7.20 9.18
N VAL A 341 3.05 -6.05 8.79
CA VAL A 341 2.88 -4.80 9.52
C VAL A 341 2.65 -3.67 8.52
N GLU A 342 1.57 -2.92 8.75
CA GLU A 342 1.24 -1.74 7.98
C GLU A 342 2.45 -0.82 7.83
N GLY A 343 2.54 -0.19 6.66
CA GLY A 343 3.46 0.89 6.39
C GLY A 343 2.83 1.86 5.42
N LYS A 344 3.66 2.48 4.58
CA LYS A 344 3.16 3.19 3.42
C LYS A 344 2.51 2.18 2.45
N PRO A 345 1.25 2.35 2.02
CA PRO A 345 0.48 1.29 1.34
C PRO A 345 1.09 0.70 0.07
N THR A 346 1.82 1.50 -0.70
CA THR A 346 2.57 1.08 -1.89
C THR A 346 3.75 0.15 -1.59
N TYR A 347 4.17 0.07 -0.32
CA TYR A 347 5.26 -0.81 0.12
C TYR A 347 4.77 -2.12 0.74
N LEU A 348 3.49 -2.42 0.55
CA LEU A 348 2.84 -3.60 1.09
C LEU A 348 2.78 -4.73 0.04
N PHE A 349 3.92 -5.09 -0.56
CA PHE A 349 4.02 -6.35 -1.28
C PHE A 349 4.05 -7.48 -0.27
N SER A 350 2.89 -8.09 -0.04
CA SER A 350 2.81 -9.41 0.57
C SER A 350 2.16 -10.32 -0.44
N LEU A 351 2.76 -11.49 -0.63
CA LEU A 351 2.10 -12.60 -1.30
C LEU A 351 0.72 -12.75 -0.63
N PRO A 352 -0.39 -12.68 -1.39
CA PRO A 352 -1.67 -13.21 -0.91
C PRO A 352 -1.38 -14.60 -0.37
N SER A 353 -1.82 -14.87 0.85
CA SER A 353 -1.69 -16.18 1.47
C SER A 353 -2.15 -17.25 0.49
N LEU A 354 -1.21 -18.02 -0.04
CA LEU A 354 -1.51 -19.20 -0.84
C LEU A 354 -2.37 -20.11 0.04
N PRO A 355 -3.54 -20.58 -0.44
CA PRO A 355 -4.36 -21.48 0.35
C PRO A 355 -3.52 -22.74 0.65
N HIS A 356 -3.35 -23.03 1.94
CA HIS A 356 -2.84 -24.31 2.38
C HIS A 356 -3.79 -25.40 1.89
N HIS A 357 -3.40 -26.09 0.82
CA HIS A 357 -4.04 -27.34 0.42
C HIS A 357 -3.69 -28.40 1.46
N HIS A 358 -4.71 -28.85 2.20
CA HIS A 358 -4.69 -30.08 2.96
C HIS A 358 -5.03 -31.27 2.07
#